data_AF-A0AA94F4P5-F1
#
_entry.id   AF-A0AA94F4P5-F1
#
_cell.length_a   1.000
_cell.length_b   1.000
_cell.length_c   1.000
_cell.angle_alpha   90.00
_cell.angle_beta   90.00
_cell.angle_gamma   90.00
#
_symmetry.space_group_name_H-M   'P 1'
#
loop_
_entity.id
_entity.type
_entity.pdbx_description
1 polymer ?
#
loop_
_entity_poly.entity_id
_entity_poly.type
_entity_poly.pdbx_seq_one_letter_code
_entity_poly.pdbx_strand_id
1 'polypeptide(L)'
;MRKSVLFVILTFNTISCKSQKREEIIKTSKKDSMEYFDVKNYEDLKKDPFFVSYGYYYDINENKIQVYSNTGEKGFIKRITKKNSPFVQVFSFHPNGKLQLKAMEFYSFRVEIDKLYDETGKLIKEINNDLPYKFSVDDLREKIKKEYDVDIVSDYRDSDPTLIFVNRWLGYKNDVGVYKKDVPMYQVSFWKKEGKRLLEINATTGETITNKVLQ
;
A
#
# COMPACT_ATOMS: atom_id res chain seq x y z
N MET A 1 1.24 3.11 -91.26
CA MET A 1 -0.01 3.76 -90.79
C MET A 1 0.35 4.92 -89.87
N ARG A 2 -0.24 6.10 -90.15
CA ARG A 2 -0.60 7.26 -89.29
C ARG A 2 0.28 7.56 -88.05
N LYS A 3 1.00 8.70 -88.00
CA LYS A 3 0.58 10.09 -87.65
C LYS A 3 0.14 10.30 -86.19
N SER A 4 0.71 11.37 -85.61
CA SER A 4 0.29 12.19 -84.45
C SER A 4 0.88 11.76 -83.10
N VAL A 5 1.93 12.40 -82.57
CA VAL A 5 2.03 13.74 -81.91
C VAL A 5 1.26 13.80 -80.59
N LEU A 6 1.97 13.97 -79.47
CA LEU A 6 1.70 15.05 -78.51
C LEU A 6 2.86 15.25 -77.51
N PHE A 7 3.32 16.50 -77.46
CA PHE A 7 4.23 17.08 -76.49
C PHE A 7 3.45 17.34 -75.17
N VAL A 8 3.98 16.91 -74.02
CA VAL A 8 3.64 17.53 -72.73
C VAL A 8 4.93 17.67 -71.92
N ILE A 9 5.40 18.92 -71.85
CA ILE A 9 6.36 19.39 -70.85
C ILE A 9 5.62 19.47 -69.51
N LEU A 10 6.12 18.82 -68.47
CA LEU A 10 5.71 19.11 -67.10
C LEU A 10 6.92 19.07 -66.14
N THR A 11 7.47 20.28 -65.97
CA THR A 11 8.06 20.86 -64.75
C THR A 11 8.94 20.00 -63.82
N PHE A 12 10.20 20.41 -63.74
CA PHE A 12 11.09 20.34 -62.58
C PHE A 12 10.36 20.59 -61.26
N ASN A 13 10.53 19.69 -60.29
CA ASN A 13 10.72 19.96 -58.86
C ASN A 13 10.95 18.64 -58.12
N THR A 14 12.19 18.12 -58.12
CA THR A 14 12.63 17.20 -57.08
C THR A 14 13.59 17.92 -56.17
N ILE A 15 12.97 18.51 -55.16
CA ILE A 15 13.57 19.06 -53.97
C ILE A 15 14.51 18.00 -53.38
N SER A 16 15.78 18.40 -53.25
CA SER A 16 16.83 17.84 -52.40
C SER A 16 16.39 16.67 -51.50
N CYS A 17 16.63 15.43 -51.96
CA CYS A 17 16.49 14.25 -51.12
C CYS A 17 17.67 14.17 -50.14
N LYS A 18 17.61 14.97 -49.06
CA LYS A 18 18.36 14.73 -47.82
C LYS A 18 17.41 14.08 -46.81
N SER A 19 17.02 12.83 -47.08
CA SER A 19 16.32 11.99 -46.13
C SER A 19 17.14 10.74 -45.82
N GLN A 20 18.34 10.96 -45.29
CA GLN A 20 18.97 10.01 -44.36
C GLN A 20 19.04 10.72 -43.01
N LYS A 21 17.87 10.91 -42.39
CA LYS A 21 17.82 11.03 -40.93
C LYS A 21 18.16 9.64 -40.40
N ARG A 22 19.41 9.49 -39.98
CA ARG A 22 19.81 8.46 -39.03
C ARG A 22 18.87 8.63 -37.83
N GLU A 23 17.89 7.75 -37.70
CA GLU A 23 17.15 7.61 -36.45
C GLU A 23 18.20 7.20 -35.42
N GLU A 24 18.73 8.18 -34.69
CA GLU A 24 19.18 7.92 -33.34
C GLU A 24 17.97 7.31 -32.64
N ILE A 25 18.02 5.99 -32.48
CA ILE A 25 17.24 5.29 -31.46
C ILE A 25 17.73 5.90 -30.15
N ILE A 26 17.15 7.03 -29.77
CA ILE A 26 17.07 7.48 -28.40
C ILE A 26 16.25 6.37 -27.75
N LYS A 27 16.93 5.32 -27.28
CA LYS A 27 16.46 4.56 -26.13
C LYS A 27 16.33 5.60 -25.04
N THR A 28 15.17 6.24 -24.94
CA THR A 28 14.64 6.69 -23.67
C THR A 28 14.57 5.42 -22.84
N SER A 29 15.68 5.05 -22.20
CA SER A 29 15.66 4.09 -21.12
C SER A 29 14.55 4.60 -20.21
N LYS A 30 13.42 3.87 -20.15
CA LYS A 30 12.43 4.09 -19.11
C LYS A 30 13.25 4.18 -17.83
N LYS A 31 13.33 5.38 -17.25
CA LYS A 31 13.97 5.58 -15.96
C LYS A 31 13.38 4.53 -15.06
N ASP A 32 14.22 3.64 -14.55
CA ASP A 32 13.74 2.53 -13.75
C ASP A 32 12.97 3.13 -12.57
N SER A 33 11.65 2.97 -12.59
CA SER A 33 10.75 3.50 -11.55
C SER A 33 10.60 2.51 -10.41
N MET A 34 11.32 1.38 -10.47
CA MET A 34 11.29 0.35 -9.46
C MET A 34 12.01 0.82 -8.20
N GLU A 35 11.44 0.45 -7.05
CA GLU A 35 12.08 0.71 -5.77
C GLU A 35 13.15 -0.34 -5.49
N TYR A 36 14.30 0.11 -4.99
CA TYR A 36 15.43 -0.74 -4.65
C TYR A 36 15.77 -0.58 -3.17
N PHE A 37 16.15 -1.69 -2.55
CA PHE A 37 16.69 -1.69 -1.21
C PHE A 37 18.20 -1.45 -1.24
N ASP A 38 18.64 -0.44 -0.51
CA ASP A 38 20.04 -0.23 -0.16
C ASP A 38 20.12 0.07 1.34
N VAL A 39 20.87 -0.76 2.07
CA VAL A 39 21.05 -0.63 3.51
C VAL A 39 21.77 0.67 3.88
N LYS A 40 22.61 1.20 2.98
CA LYS A 40 23.37 2.43 3.20
C LYS A 40 22.46 3.65 3.39
N ASN A 41 21.25 3.61 2.83
CA ASN A 41 20.26 4.68 2.99
C ASN A 41 19.81 4.90 4.44
N TYR A 42 20.13 3.98 5.35
CA TYR A 42 19.70 4.05 6.76
C TYR A 42 20.86 4.26 7.73
N GLU A 43 22.12 4.27 7.26
CA GLU A 43 23.30 4.36 8.13
C GLU A 43 23.35 5.69 8.91
N ASP A 44 22.93 6.78 8.26
CA ASP A 44 22.92 8.14 8.82
C ASP A 44 21.64 8.48 9.60
N LEU A 45 20.64 7.60 9.60
CA LEU A 45 19.37 7.86 10.29
C LEU A 45 19.52 7.70 11.80
N LYS A 46 18.74 8.51 12.53
CA LYS A 46 18.65 8.41 13.98
C LYS A 46 18.12 7.04 14.36
N LYS A 47 18.94 6.26 15.07
CA LYS A 47 18.55 4.93 15.57
C LYS A 47 17.59 5.07 16.75
N ASP A 48 16.65 4.15 16.86
CA ASP A 48 15.81 4.06 18.06
C ASP A 48 16.67 3.59 19.25
N PRO A 49 16.80 4.39 20.33
CA PRO A 49 17.71 4.08 21.42
C PRO A 49 17.34 2.81 22.20
N PHE A 50 16.08 2.38 22.17
CA PHE A 50 15.61 1.20 22.88
C PHE A 50 15.63 -0.06 22.02
N PHE A 51 15.53 0.09 20.69
CA PHE A 51 15.39 -1.03 19.76
C PHE A 51 16.43 -1.05 18.64
N VAL A 52 17.64 -0.54 18.91
CA VAL A 52 18.75 -0.48 17.93
C VAL A 52 18.99 -1.84 17.25
N SER A 53 18.99 -2.94 18.02
CA SER A 53 19.26 -4.30 17.52
C SER A 53 18.15 -4.86 16.62
N TYR A 54 16.98 -4.22 16.58
CA TYR A 54 15.82 -4.64 15.79
C TYR A 54 15.66 -3.84 14.49
N GLY A 55 16.66 -3.01 14.15
CA GLY A 55 16.71 -2.25 12.90
C GLY A 55 15.69 -1.12 12.84
N TYR A 56 15.43 -0.45 13.97
CA TYR A 56 14.56 0.71 14.02
C TYR A 56 15.33 2.03 13.88
N TYR A 57 14.78 2.90 13.05
CA TYR A 57 15.30 4.21 12.71
C TYR A 57 14.17 5.25 12.68
N TYR A 58 14.52 6.52 12.71
CA TYR A 58 13.62 7.64 12.48
C TYR A 58 14.11 8.49 11.31
N ASP A 59 13.18 8.86 10.42
CA ASP A 59 13.46 9.84 9.37
C ASP A 59 13.39 11.28 9.88
N ILE A 60 13.66 12.25 8.99
CA ILE A 60 13.62 13.68 9.30
C ILE A 60 12.25 14.21 9.76
N ASN A 61 11.17 13.48 9.44
CA ASN A 61 9.80 13.81 9.82
C ASN A 61 9.35 13.03 11.06
N GLU A 62 10.28 12.36 11.75
CA GLU A 62 10.04 11.47 12.88
C GLU A 62 9.15 10.27 12.56
N ASN A 63 9.03 9.88 11.29
CA ASN A 63 8.41 8.63 10.93
C ASN A 63 9.31 7.48 11.37
N LYS A 64 8.69 6.41 11.89
CA LYS A 64 9.42 5.23 12.32
C LYS A 64 9.66 4.31 11.13
N ILE A 65 10.91 3.96 10.91
CA ILE A 65 11.34 3.02 9.88
C ILE A 65 11.88 1.77 10.58
N GLN A 66 11.43 0.60 10.14
CA GLN A 66 11.98 -0.68 10.56
C GLN A 66 12.56 -1.41 9.36
N VAL A 67 13.80 -1.87 9.46
CA VAL A 67 14.47 -2.67 8.43
C VAL A 67 15.03 -3.94 9.06
N TYR A 68 14.68 -5.10 8.50
CA TYR A 68 15.18 -6.39 8.99
C TYR A 68 15.24 -7.43 7.87
N SER A 69 16.05 -8.47 8.06
CA SER A 69 16.14 -9.57 7.11
C SER A 69 14.88 -10.43 7.13
N ASN A 70 14.42 -10.87 5.96
CA ASN A 70 13.37 -11.86 5.85
C ASN A 70 14.00 -13.25 6.09
N THR A 71 13.76 -13.81 7.28
CA THR A 71 14.37 -15.07 7.74
C THR A 71 14.02 -16.29 6.87
N GLY A 72 12.97 -16.22 6.04
CA GLY A 72 12.56 -17.32 5.14
C GLY A 72 13.01 -17.18 3.68
N GLU A 73 13.16 -15.95 3.16
CA GLU A 73 13.32 -15.70 1.72
C GLU A 73 14.68 -15.07 1.35
N LYS A 74 15.61 -14.93 2.32
CA LYS A 74 16.93 -14.28 2.15
C LYS A 74 16.89 -12.82 1.69
N GLY A 75 15.71 -12.21 1.67
CA GLY A 75 15.47 -10.82 1.31
C GLY A 75 15.47 -9.86 2.50
N PHE A 76 14.94 -8.66 2.29
CA PHE A 76 14.78 -7.64 3.33
C PHE A 76 13.34 -7.16 3.42
N ILE A 77 12.92 -6.73 4.60
CA ILE A 77 11.64 -6.08 4.84
C ILE A 77 11.91 -4.68 5.35
N LYS A 78 11.18 -3.72 4.79
CA LYS A 78 11.11 -2.33 5.26
C LYS A 78 9.67 -2.01 5.64
N ARG A 79 9.48 -1.44 6.83
CA ARG A 79 8.20 -0.90 7.30
C ARG A 79 8.37 0.58 7.58
N ILE A 80 7.43 1.39 7.13
CA ILE A 80 7.39 2.84 7.39
C ILE A 80 6.06 3.17 8.07
N THR A 81 6.13 3.55 9.33
CA THR A 81 5.00 4.01 10.12
C THR A 81 5.08 5.52 10.21
N LYS A 82 4.06 6.20 9.68
CA LYS A 82 3.97 7.65 9.81
C LYS A 82 3.70 8.00 11.27
N LYS A 83 4.38 9.02 11.81
CA LYS A 83 4.18 9.46 13.19
C LYS A 83 2.70 9.72 13.48
N ASN A 84 2.20 9.21 14.59
CA ASN A 84 0.80 9.31 15.01
C ASN A 84 -0.19 8.88 13.91
N SER A 85 0.14 7.82 13.18
CA SER A 85 -0.73 7.24 12.17
C SER A 85 -0.85 5.74 12.35
N PRO A 86 -2.06 5.17 12.25
CA PRO A 86 -2.25 3.73 12.28
C PRO A 86 -1.82 3.04 10.97
N PHE A 87 -1.40 3.81 9.96
CA PHE A 87 -0.99 3.27 8.67
C PHE A 87 0.50 2.92 8.64
N VAL A 88 0.79 1.74 8.09
CA VAL A 88 2.15 1.26 7.89
C VAL A 88 2.34 0.84 6.45
N GLN A 89 3.26 1.49 5.75
CA GLN A 89 3.69 1.01 4.44
C GLN A 89 4.70 -0.12 4.63
N VAL A 90 4.50 -1.22 3.90
CA VAL A 90 5.37 -2.39 3.98
C VAL A 90 5.92 -2.71 2.61
N PHE A 91 7.22 -2.94 2.58
CA PHE A 91 7.96 -3.33 1.41
C PHE A 91 8.75 -4.59 1.74
N SER A 92 8.70 -5.59 0.87
CA SER A 92 9.67 -6.68 0.88
C SER A 92 10.51 -6.61 -0.38
N PHE A 93 11.75 -7.07 -0.27
CA PHE A 93 12.73 -7.03 -1.35
C PHE A 93 13.35 -8.40 -1.52
N HIS A 94 13.53 -8.80 -2.78
CA HIS A 94 14.31 -9.96 -3.16
C HIS A 94 15.76 -9.85 -2.67
N PRO A 95 16.52 -10.96 -2.61
CA PRO A 95 17.94 -10.92 -2.23
C PRO A 95 18.81 -10.00 -3.10
N ASN A 96 18.40 -9.78 -4.36
CA ASN A 96 19.05 -8.84 -5.28
C ASN A 96 18.68 -7.36 -5.04
N GLY A 97 17.91 -7.06 -4.00
CA GLY A 97 17.50 -5.71 -3.60
C GLY A 97 16.28 -5.16 -4.36
N LYS A 98 15.77 -5.85 -5.39
CA LYS A 98 14.56 -5.40 -6.10
C LYS A 98 13.32 -5.60 -5.27
N LEU A 99 12.39 -4.65 -5.37
CA LEU A 99 11.09 -4.74 -4.71
C LEU A 99 10.38 -6.04 -5.13
N GLN A 100 9.88 -6.76 -4.13
CA GLN A 100 9.11 -8.01 -4.25
C GLN A 100 7.64 -7.76 -3.89
N LEU A 101 7.39 -6.99 -2.82
CA LEU A 101 6.05 -6.65 -2.34
C LEU A 101 5.98 -5.17 -2.00
N LYS A 102 4.92 -4.51 -2.42
CA LYS A 102 4.47 -3.23 -1.85
C LYS A 102 3.05 -3.39 -1.32
N ALA A 103 2.85 -3.01 -0.06
CA ALA A 103 1.61 -3.23 0.67
C ALA A 103 1.34 -2.10 1.67
N MET A 104 0.09 -1.98 2.10
CA MET A 104 -0.34 -1.05 3.16
C MET A 104 -1.01 -1.84 4.29
N GLU A 105 -0.74 -1.47 5.54
CA GLU A 105 -1.45 -1.97 6.71
C GLU A 105 -2.20 -0.81 7.37
N PHE A 106 -3.39 -1.11 7.89
CA PHE A 106 -4.12 -0.25 8.81
C PHE A 106 -4.23 -0.99 10.15
N TYR A 107 -3.63 -0.43 11.20
CA TYR A 107 -3.40 -1.12 12.46
C TYR A 107 -2.68 -2.46 12.28
N SER A 108 -3.42 -3.58 12.33
CA SER A 108 -2.88 -4.93 12.33
C SER A 108 -3.27 -5.77 11.10
N PHE A 109 -3.83 -5.16 10.05
CA PHE A 109 -4.26 -5.89 8.86
C PHE A 109 -3.94 -5.14 7.56
N ARG A 110 -3.73 -5.90 6.47
CA ARG A 110 -3.51 -5.38 5.11
C ARG A 110 -4.74 -4.63 4.62
N VAL A 111 -4.58 -3.51 3.92
CA VAL A 111 -5.62 -2.74 3.22
C VAL A 111 -5.14 -2.37 1.83
N GLU A 112 -6.01 -1.83 0.99
CA GLU A 112 -5.70 -1.45 -0.39
C GLU A 112 -5.19 -2.64 -1.24
N ILE A 113 -4.48 -2.33 -2.34
CA ILE A 113 -3.94 -3.32 -3.26
C ILE A 113 -2.48 -3.60 -2.91
N ASP A 114 -2.19 -4.85 -2.57
CA ASP A 114 -0.82 -5.35 -2.54
C ASP A 114 -0.33 -5.60 -3.97
N LYS A 115 0.91 -5.19 -4.25
CA LYS A 115 1.56 -5.40 -5.55
C LYS A 115 2.77 -6.30 -5.38
N LEU A 116 2.80 -7.41 -6.11
CA LEU A 116 3.87 -8.39 -6.07
C LEU A 116 4.65 -8.39 -7.39
N TYR A 117 5.97 -8.44 -7.28
CA TYR A 117 6.90 -8.35 -8.39
C TYR A 117 7.86 -9.54 -8.37
N ASP A 118 8.25 -10.01 -9.56
CA ASP A 118 9.29 -11.04 -9.70
C ASP A 118 10.70 -10.46 -9.48
N GLU A 119 11.71 -11.33 -9.45
CA GLU A 119 13.12 -10.95 -9.27
C GLU A 119 13.67 -10.06 -10.39
N THR A 120 12.99 -10.00 -11.55
CA THR A 120 13.38 -9.08 -12.63
C THR A 120 12.82 -7.67 -12.42
N GLY A 121 11.83 -7.53 -11.53
CA GLY A 121 11.12 -6.29 -11.22
C GLY A 121 9.78 -6.15 -11.95
N LYS A 122 9.29 -7.20 -12.61
CA LYS A 122 8.02 -7.17 -13.32
C LYS A 122 6.86 -7.45 -12.36
N LEU A 123 5.80 -6.66 -12.44
CA LEU A 123 4.56 -6.90 -11.70
C LEU A 123 3.94 -8.24 -12.13
N ILE A 124 3.71 -9.14 -11.17
CA ILE A 124 3.17 -10.48 -11.43
C ILE A 124 1.79 -10.70 -10.80
N LYS A 125 1.43 -9.95 -9.74
CA LYS A 125 0.16 -10.12 -9.05
C LYS A 125 -0.27 -8.85 -8.33
N GLU A 126 -1.57 -8.61 -8.30
CA GLU A 126 -2.22 -7.63 -7.45
C GLU A 126 -3.25 -8.34 -6.56
N ILE A 127 -3.32 -7.98 -5.28
CA ILE A 127 -4.27 -8.54 -4.32
C ILE A 127 -5.03 -7.38 -3.70
N ASN A 128 -6.33 -7.30 -3.98
CA ASN A 128 -7.20 -6.32 -3.33
C ASN A 128 -7.59 -6.83 -1.95
N ASN A 129 -6.96 -6.27 -0.91
CA ASN A 129 -7.22 -6.66 0.46
C ASN A 129 -8.56 -6.11 0.97
N ASP A 130 -9.15 -5.10 0.34
CA ASP A 130 -10.44 -4.55 0.77
C ASP A 130 -11.62 -5.44 0.40
N LEU A 131 -11.39 -6.50 -0.38
CA LEU A 131 -12.40 -7.54 -0.56
C LEU A 131 -12.32 -8.58 0.57
N PRO A 132 -13.47 -9.02 1.12
CA PRO A 132 -14.85 -8.71 0.73
C PRO A 132 -15.53 -7.59 1.55
N TYR A 133 -14.76 -6.70 2.18
CA TYR A 133 -15.22 -5.64 3.09
C TYR A 133 -15.85 -4.47 2.31
N LYS A 134 -17.16 -4.56 2.02
CA LYS A 134 -17.89 -3.52 1.27
C LYS A 134 -18.06 -2.22 2.06
N PHE A 135 -18.26 -2.34 3.37
CA PHE A 135 -18.21 -1.20 4.28
C PHE A 135 -16.74 -0.94 4.55
N SER A 136 -16.22 0.19 4.07
CA SER A 136 -14.78 0.46 4.01
C SER A 136 -14.21 0.89 5.36
N VAL A 137 -12.88 1.02 5.43
CA VAL A 137 -12.20 1.62 6.59
C VAL A 137 -12.61 3.09 6.77
N ASP A 138 -12.84 3.81 5.67
CA ASP A 138 -13.31 5.21 5.73
C ASP A 138 -14.75 5.28 6.25
N ASP A 139 -15.64 4.39 5.80
CA ASP A 139 -17.01 4.31 6.34
C ASP A 139 -17.01 3.98 7.84
N LEU A 140 -16.12 3.07 8.25
CA LEU A 140 -15.90 2.73 9.65
C LEU A 140 -15.44 3.95 10.45
N ARG A 141 -14.46 4.69 9.95
CA ARG A 141 -13.96 5.91 10.58
C ARG A 141 -15.09 6.92 10.78
N GLU A 142 -15.85 7.21 9.73
CA GLU A 142 -16.94 8.18 9.80
C GLU A 142 -18.04 7.74 10.76
N LYS A 143 -18.39 6.45 10.78
CA LYS A 143 -19.34 5.90 11.75
C LYS A 143 -18.86 6.08 13.20
N ILE A 144 -17.63 5.67 13.51
CA ILE A 144 -17.10 5.76 14.88
C ILE A 144 -16.99 7.21 15.33
N LYS A 145 -16.54 8.10 14.44
CA LYS A 145 -16.45 9.53 14.70
C LYS A 145 -17.81 10.13 15.00
N LYS A 146 -18.82 9.84 14.17
CA LYS A 146 -20.18 10.36 14.34
C LYS A 146 -20.86 9.86 15.60
N GLU A 147 -20.70 8.59 15.95
CA GLU A 147 -21.43 7.97 17.06
C GLU A 147 -20.75 8.13 18.42
N TYR A 148 -19.42 8.28 18.45
CA TYR A 148 -18.64 8.23 19.70
C TYR A 148 -17.69 9.39 19.91
N ASP A 149 -17.57 10.31 18.94
CA ASP A 149 -16.61 11.41 18.96
C ASP A 149 -15.18 10.89 19.15
N VAL A 150 -14.82 9.88 18.34
CA VAL A 150 -13.50 9.25 18.27
C VAL A 150 -13.14 9.05 16.82
N ASP A 151 -11.98 9.54 16.40
CA ASP A 151 -11.46 9.36 15.04
C ASP A 151 -10.36 8.31 15.05
N ILE A 152 -10.66 7.10 14.55
CA ILE A 152 -9.75 5.95 14.52
C ILE A 152 -8.50 6.16 13.66
N VAL A 153 -8.35 7.31 13.00
CA VAL A 153 -7.13 7.70 12.30
C VAL A 153 -6.43 8.84 13.03
N SER A 154 -7.14 9.95 13.27
CA SER A 154 -6.49 11.16 13.80
C SER A 154 -6.23 11.13 15.31
N ASP A 155 -6.91 10.26 16.05
CA ASP A 155 -6.72 10.14 17.50
C ASP A 155 -5.68 9.07 17.86
N TYR A 156 -5.15 8.34 16.88
CA TYR A 156 -4.05 7.40 17.08
C TYR A 156 -2.79 8.11 17.58
N ARG A 157 -2.11 7.52 18.56
CA ARG A 157 -0.86 8.05 19.13
C ARG A 157 0.15 6.93 19.28
N ASP A 158 1.37 7.16 18.82
CA ASP A 158 2.47 6.19 18.97
C ASP A 158 2.81 5.93 20.45
N SER A 159 2.59 6.92 21.31
CA SER A 159 2.83 6.85 22.75
C SER A 159 1.85 5.96 23.50
N ASP A 160 0.66 5.72 22.94
CA ASP A 160 -0.33 4.83 23.50
C ASP A 160 -1.15 4.17 22.39
N PRO A 161 -0.57 3.16 21.71
CA PRO A 161 -1.20 2.48 20.59
C PRO A 161 -2.35 1.57 21.05
N THR A 162 -2.58 1.43 22.36
CA THR A 162 -3.66 0.62 22.92
C THR A 162 -4.95 1.42 23.15
N LEU A 163 -4.88 2.75 23.00
CA LEU A 163 -6.04 3.64 23.15
C LEU A 163 -7.14 3.33 22.16
N ILE A 164 -6.75 2.97 20.93
CA ILE A 164 -7.65 2.60 19.85
C ILE A 164 -7.07 1.35 19.22
N PHE A 165 -7.90 0.35 19.05
CA PHE A 165 -7.57 -0.87 18.34
C PHE A 165 -8.62 -1.11 17.27
N VAL A 166 -8.16 -1.38 16.05
CA VAL A 166 -9.02 -1.77 14.95
C VAL A 166 -8.46 -3.05 14.34
N ASN A 167 -9.33 -4.03 14.17
CA ASN A 167 -9.00 -5.26 13.46
C ASN A 167 -10.15 -5.67 12.55
N ARG A 168 -9.88 -6.56 11.60
CA ARG A 168 -10.89 -7.19 10.77
C ARG A 168 -10.60 -8.66 10.52
N TRP A 169 -11.66 -9.44 10.29
CA TRP A 169 -11.55 -10.85 9.95
C TRP A 169 -12.73 -11.30 9.09
N LEU A 170 -12.56 -12.43 8.42
CA LEU A 170 -13.66 -13.19 7.85
C LEU A 170 -14.24 -14.10 8.93
N GLY A 171 -15.56 -14.11 9.06
CA GLY A 171 -16.29 -14.94 10.03
C GLY A 171 -15.87 -16.42 10.02
N TYR A 172 -16.22 -17.14 11.08
CA TYR A 172 -15.73 -18.49 11.34
C TYR A 172 -16.09 -19.51 10.24
N LYS A 173 -15.40 -20.66 10.22
CA LYS A 173 -15.64 -21.73 9.22
C LYS A 173 -17.08 -22.26 9.21
N ASN A 174 -17.81 -22.06 10.30
CA ASN A 174 -19.22 -22.38 10.50
C ASN A 174 -19.89 -21.19 11.21
N ASP A 175 -21.22 -21.10 11.13
CA ASP A 175 -21.98 -20.14 11.92
C ASP A 175 -21.76 -20.37 13.42
N VAL A 176 -21.48 -19.29 14.17
CA VAL A 176 -21.33 -19.31 15.63
C VAL A 176 -22.10 -18.14 16.21
N GLY A 177 -23.26 -18.42 16.80
CA GLY A 177 -24.14 -17.39 17.37
C GLY A 177 -24.54 -16.34 16.34
N VAL A 178 -24.19 -15.09 16.59
CA VAL A 178 -24.44 -13.95 15.69
C VAL A 178 -23.44 -13.85 14.54
N TYR A 179 -22.31 -14.56 14.60
CA TYR A 179 -21.30 -14.53 13.55
C TYR A 179 -21.61 -15.59 12.50
N LYS A 180 -21.76 -15.12 11.27
CA LYS A 180 -22.04 -15.96 10.12
C LYS A 180 -20.76 -16.34 9.39
N LYS A 181 -20.76 -17.54 8.81
CA LYS A 181 -19.64 -18.04 8.03
C LYS A 181 -19.29 -17.08 6.90
N ASP A 182 -17.99 -16.81 6.73
CA ASP A 182 -17.43 -15.98 5.66
C ASP A 182 -17.98 -14.54 5.60
N VAL A 183 -18.68 -14.07 6.65
CA VAL A 183 -19.12 -12.68 6.75
C VAL A 183 -17.96 -11.82 7.25
N PRO A 184 -17.53 -10.79 6.50
CA PRO A 184 -16.46 -9.90 6.94
C PRO A 184 -16.92 -9.04 8.11
N MET A 185 -16.03 -8.88 9.10
CA MET A 185 -16.28 -8.21 10.36
C MET A 185 -15.16 -7.21 10.68
N TYR A 186 -15.54 -6.10 11.32
CA TYR A 186 -14.62 -5.23 12.05
C TYR A 186 -14.78 -5.42 13.55
N GLN A 187 -13.68 -5.28 14.28
CA GLN A 187 -13.66 -5.07 15.72
C GLN A 187 -12.95 -3.76 15.97
N VAL A 188 -13.61 -2.90 16.74
CA VAL A 188 -13.06 -1.61 17.16
C VAL A 188 -13.12 -1.56 18.68
N SER A 189 -12.03 -1.18 19.33
CA SER A 189 -12.08 -0.85 20.75
C SER A 189 -11.38 0.46 21.03
N PHE A 190 -11.94 1.25 21.94
CA PHE A 190 -11.36 2.52 22.37
C PHE A 190 -11.79 2.89 23.78
N TRP A 191 -11.00 3.74 24.44
CA TRP A 191 -11.30 4.20 25.80
C TRP A 191 -12.24 5.41 25.81
N LYS A 192 -13.21 5.39 26.72
CA LYS A 192 -14.02 6.55 27.12
C LYS A 192 -14.02 6.63 28.65
N LYS A 193 -14.69 7.64 29.20
CA LYS A 193 -14.79 7.86 30.66
C LYS A 193 -15.41 6.65 31.38
N GLU A 194 -16.31 5.95 30.71
CA GLU A 194 -17.06 4.81 31.27
C GLU A 194 -16.28 3.49 31.22
N GLY A 195 -15.11 3.46 30.58
CA GLY A 195 -14.29 2.27 30.40
C GLY A 195 -13.93 2.01 28.94
N LYS A 196 -13.38 0.83 28.66
CA LYS A 196 -12.99 0.44 27.30
C LYS A 196 -14.21 -0.05 26.54
N ARG A 197 -14.61 0.66 25.49
CA ARG A 197 -15.68 0.22 24.60
C ARG A 197 -15.16 -0.79 23.59
N LEU A 198 -15.93 -1.84 23.34
CA LEU A 198 -15.68 -2.85 22.32
C LEU A 198 -16.90 -2.93 21.39
N LEU A 199 -16.66 -2.72 20.10
CA LEU A 199 -17.63 -2.79 19.04
C LEU A 199 -17.27 -3.90 18.08
N GLU A 200 -18.27 -4.62 17.60
CA GLU A 200 -18.12 -5.51 16.45
C GLU A 200 -19.17 -5.12 15.41
N ILE A 201 -18.70 -4.95 14.18
CA ILE A 201 -19.48 -4.33 13.10
C ILE A 201 -19.41 -5.25 11.89
N ASN A 202 -20.56 -5.51 11.27
CA ASN A 202 -20.62 -6.21 10.01
C ASN A 202 -19.97 -5.34 8.93
N ALA A 203 -18.85 -5.79 8.37
CA ALA A 203 -18.09 -5.02 7.38
C ALA A 203 -18.64 -5.14 5.95
N THR A 204 -19.84 -5.70 5.79
CA THR A 204 -20.62 -5.59 4.56
C THR A 204 -21.69 -4.51 4.68
N THR A 205 -22.34 -4.39 5.84
CA THR A 205 -23.53 -3.53 6.04
C THR A 205 -23.30 -2.31 6.92
N GLY A 206 -22.23 -2.28 7.71
CA GLY A 206 -21.98 -1.26 8.74
C GLY A 206 -22.81 -1.43 10.02
N GLU A 207 -23.61 -2.49 10.11
CA GLU A 207 -24.45 -2.79 11.28
C GLU A 207 -23.59 -3.14 12.50
N THR A 208 -23.90 -2.54 13.65
CA THR A 208 -23.24 -2.89 14.92
C THR A 208 -23.88 -4.13 15.51
N ILE A 209 -23.11 -5.21 15.58
CA ILE A 209 -23.54 -6.52 16.09
C ILE A 209 -23.33 -6.60 17.60
N THR A 210 -22.21 -6.06 18.08
CA THR A 210 -21.85 -6.03 19.51
C THR A 210 -21.48 -4.61 19.90
N ASN A 211 -21.96 -4.16 21.06
CA ASN A 211 -21.52 -2.94 21.73
C ASN A 211 -21.42 -3.19 23.23
N LYS A 212 -20.19 -3.29 23.75
CA LYS A 212 -19.91 -3.60 25.16
C LYS A 212 -19.00 -2.54 25.75
N VAL A 213 -19.18 -2.26 27.04
CA VAL A 213 -18.22 -1.52 27.85
C VAL A 213 -17.54 -2.52 28.77
N LEU A 214 -16.23 -2.61 28.68
CA LEU A 214 -15.38 -3.44 29.51
C LEU A 214 -14.89 -2.57 30.68
N GLN A 215 -15.15 -3.06 31.90
CA GLN A 215 -14.67 -2.45 33.14
C GLN A 215 -13.23 -2.84 33.43
#